data_AF-I6V093-F1
#
_entry.id   AF-I6V093-F1
#
_cell.length_a   1.000
_cell.length_b   1.000
_cell.length_c   1.000
_cell.angle_alpha   90.00
_cell.angle_beta   90.00
_cell.angle_gamma   90.00
#
_symmetry.space_group_name_H-M   'P 1'
#
loop_
_entity.id
_entity.type
_entity.pdbx_description
1 polymer ?
#
loop_
_entity_poly.entity_id
_entity_poly.type
_entity_poly.pdbx_seq_one_letter_code
_entity_poly.pdbx_strand_id
1 'polypeptide(L)'
;MSCKAFQGQTLREHIEAMLAAWEIVKNKYIPSIIRVMKTVGVKFTEEDADKFMKTLIILHDVGKCSEVYQKHLSNNEPLRGFRHELVSAYYAYNILKDMFKDETIAFIGALVVMMHHEPILMGQIRSLDKEELTPEVVLDKLRTFNGVMEGTESFIKSMIKEKLGVIPKVPSPTQEDVLREVIRLSVLARHRPDSGKLRMVVGALLIPLVLCDYKGAKEREGESPKFAEVLRVEMMK
;
A
#
# COMPACT_ATOMS: atom_id res chain seq x y z
N MET A 1 -17.79 -11.33 8.02
CA MET A 1 -16.77 -10.92 9.02
C MET A 1 -16.18 -9.59 8.58
N SER A 2 -15.98 -8.60 9.47
CA SER A 2 -15.38 -7.31 9.09
C SER A 2 -13.90 -7.26 9.48
N CYS A 3 -13.02 -7.23 8.49
CA CYS A 3 -11.60 -6.92 8.70
C CYS A 3 -11.46 -5.52 9.30
N LYS A 4 -10.68 -5.39 10.38
CA LYS A 4 -10.41 -4.12 11.04
C LYS A 4 -9.17 -3.45 10.47
N ALA A 5 -9.21 -2.14 10.21
CA ALA A 5 -8.00 -1.36 9.94
C ALA A 5 -7.32 -0.94 11.25
N PHE A 6 -8.14 -0.54 12.23
CA PHE A 6 -7.71 -0.12 13.56
C PHE A 6 -8.71 -0.63 14.62
N GLN A 7 -8.39 -0.46 15.90
CA GLN A 7 -9.40 -0.58 16.95
C GLN A 7 -10.50 0.48 16.72
N GLY A 8 -11.76 0.07 16.81
CA GLY A 8 -12.91 0.94 16.54
C GLY A 8 -13.18 1.29 15.07
N GLN A 9 -12.39 0.82 14.09
CA GLN A 9 -12.60 1.14 12.68
C GLN A 9 -12.37 -0.06 11.75
N THR A 10 -13.38 -0.40 10.95
CA THR A 10 -13.26 -1.43 9.91
C THR A 10 -12.41 -0.94 8.74
N LEU A 11 -11.79 -1.87 8.00
CA LEU A 11 -11.03 -1.53 6.81
C LEU A 11 -11.90 -0.90 5.72
N ARG A 12 -13.18 -1.32 5.62
CA ARG A 12 -14.14 -0.70 4.69
C ARG A 12 -14.36 0.77 5.03
N GLU A 13 -14.72 1.09 6.28
CA GLU A 13 -14.96 2.47 6.73
C GLU A 13 -13.73 3.34 6.51
N HIS A 14 -12.55 2.80 6.82
CA HIS A 14 -11.29 3.50 6.60
C HIS A 14 -11.06 3.83 5.12
N ILE A 15 -11.19 2.85 4.23
CA ILE A 15 -11.03 3.06 2.77
C ILE A 15 -12.09 4.03 2.24
N GLU A 16 -13.34 3.94 2.69
CA GLU A 16 -14.41 4.84 2.26
C GLU A 16 -14.12 6.30 2.67
N ALA A 17 -13.62 6.52 3.88
CA ALA A 17 -13.19 7.83 4.34
C ALA A 17 -11.99 8.36 3.54
N MET A 18 -11.00 7.51 3.21
CA MET A 18 -9.88 7.89 2.34
C MET A 18 -10.33 8.25 0.92
N LEU A 19 -11.26 7.50 0.34
CA LEU A 19 -11.80 7.79 -0.99
C LEU A 19 -12.58 9.10 -1.01
N ALA A 20 -13.36 9.39 0.04
CA ALA A 20 -14.01 10.68 0.19
C ALA A 20 -12.99 11.83 0.30
N ALA A 21 -11.90 11.63 1.05
CA ALA A 21 -10.81 12.61 1.12
C ALA A 21 -10.12 12.82 -0.23
N TRP A 22 -9.93 11.74 -1.01
CA TRP A 22 -9.37 11.79 -2.34
C TRP A 22 -10.22 12.62 -3.31
N GLU A 23 -11.54 12.45 -3.31
CA GLU A 23 -12.45 13.24 -4.16
C GLU A 23 -12.31 14.76 -3.95
N ILE A 24 -12.00 15.19 -2.73
CA ILE A 24 -11.80 16.60 -2.38
C ILE A 24 -10.48 17.15 -2.96
N VAL A 25 -9.43 16.32 -3.05
CA VAL A 25 -8.08 16.77 -3.37
C VAL A 25 -7.57 16.36 -4.74
N LYS A 26 -8.22 15.39 -5.41
CA LYS A 26 -7.70 14.73 -6.62
C LYS A 26 -7.31 15.69 -7.74
N ASN A 27 -8.10 16.75 -7.97
CA ASN A 27 -7.85 17.73 -9.01
C ASN A 27 -6.51 18.48 -8.84
N LYS A 28 -5.98 18.55 -7.59
CA LYS A 28 -4.68 19.15 -7.30
C LYS A 28 -3.51 18.21 -7.60
N TYR A 29 -3.74 16.90 -7.50
CA TYR A 29 -2.68 15.88 -7.59
C TYR A 29 -2.63 15.17 -8.95
N ILE A 30 -3.77 14.99 -9.63
CA ILE A 30 -3.86 14.30 -10.94
C ILE A 30 -2.84 14.85 -11.96
N PRO A 31 -2.70 16.18 -12.18
CA PRO A 31 -1.72 16.71 -13.13
C PRO A 31 -0.28 16.36 -12.77
N SER A 32 0.04 16.31 -11.47
CA SER A 32 1.36 15.92 -10.98
C SER A 32 1.60 14.42 -11.15
N ILE A 33 0.61 13.59 -10.85
CA ILE A 33 0.64 12.12 -11.04
C ILE A 33 0.91 11.78 -12.51
N ILE A 34 0.15 12.36 -13.44
CA ILE A 34 0.34 12.16 -14.88
C ILE A 34 1.77 12.54 -15.29
N ARG A 35 2.28 13.67 -14.79
CA ARG A 35 3.62 14.17 -15.12
C ARG A 35 4.72 13.24 -14.61
N VAL A 36 4.64 12.79 -13.36
CA VAL A 36 5.68 11.90 -12.79
C VAL A 36 5.65 10.52 -13.44
N MET A 37 4.46 9.98 -13.73
CA MET A 37 4.31 8.70 -14.44
C MET A 37 4.85 8.75 -15.87
N LYS A 38 4.71 9.90 -16.55
CA LYS A 38 5.33 10.11 -17.87
C LYS A 38 6.85 9.97 -17.85
N THR A 39 7.53 10.31 -16.76
CA THR A 39 9.00 10.21 -16.66
C THR A 39 9.52 8.77 -16.70
N VAL A 40 8.65 7.81 -16.37
CA VAL A 40 8.91 6.36 -16.38
C VAL A 40 8.23 5.66 -17.56
N GLY A 41 7.83 6.42 -18.58
CA GLY A 41 7.27 5.90 -19.82
C GLY A 41 5.77 5.62 -19.80
N VAL A 42 5.08 5.88 -18.69
CA VAL A 42 3.64 5.63 -18.55
C VAL A 42 2.84 6.86 -18.99
N LYS A 43 1.89 6.68 -19.91
CA LYS A 43 0.98 7.74 -20.35
C LYS A 43 -0.39 7.54 -19.72
N PHE A 44 -0.66 8.29 -18.65
CA PHE A 44 -1.98 8.33 -18.03
C PHE A 44 -2.86 9.43 -18.64
N THR A 45 -4.13 9.08 -18.83
CA THR A 45 -5.23 10.06 -18.85
C THR A 45 -5.57 10.49 -17.42
N GLU A 46 -6.45 11.50 -17.26
CA GLU A 46 -6.97 11.87 -15.94
C GLU A 46 -7.75 10.72 -15.29
N GLU A 47 -8.53 9.97 -16.08
CA GLU A 47 -9.27 8.79 -15.63
C GLU A 47 -8.31 7.69 -15.15
N ASP A 48 -7.24 7.42 -15.90
CA ASP A 48 -6.23 6.43 -15.49
C ASP A 48 -5.57 6.81 -14.17
N ALA A 49 -5.21 8.08 -14.00
CA ALA A 49 -4.57 8.57 -12.78
C ALA A 49 -5.52 8.50 -11.57
N ASP A 50 -6.79 8.88 -11.73
CA ASP A 50 -7.81 8.75 -10.69
C ASP A 50 -8.02 7.28 -10.31
N LYS A 51 -8.20 6.41 -11.31
CA LYS A 51 -8.39 4.97 -11.13
C LYS A 51 -7.19 4.30 -10.48
N PHE A 52 -5.98 4.66 -10.88
CA PHE A 52 -4.74 4.17 -10.29
C PHE A 52 -4.66 4.55 -8.81
N MET A 53 -4.85 5.82 -8.46
CA MET A 53 -4.79 6.27 -7.07
C MET A 53 -5.88 5.65 -6.19
N LYS A 54 -7.12 5.55 -6.67
CA LYS A 54 -8.19 4.86 -5.93
C LYS A 54 -7.87 3.39 -5.71
N THR A 55 -7.24 2.72 -6.67
CA THR A 55 -6.79 1.33 -6.52
C THR A 55 -5.73 1.23 -5.43
N LEU A 56 -4.76 2.16 -5.37
CA LEU A 56 -3.77 2.20 -4.28
C LEU A 56 -4.43 2.44 -2.91
N ILE A 57 -5.37 3.39 -2.82
CA ILE A 57 -6.12 3.66 -1.59
C ILE A 57 -6.84 2.41 -1.10
N ILE A 58 -7.52 1.67 -1.98
CA ILE A 58 -8.24 0.44 -1.61
C ILE A 58 -7.28 -0.66 -1.14
N LEU A 59 -6.09 -0.76 -1.72
CA LEU A 59 -5.21 -1.92 -1.53
C LEU A 59 -4.08 -1.71 -0.51
N HIS A 60 -3.68 -0.47 -0.21
CA HIS A 60 -2.46 -0.21 0.56
C HIS A 60 -2.44 -0.90 1.93
N ASP A 61 -3.61 -1.04 2.55
CA ASP A 61 -3.81 -1.62 3.87
C ASP A 61 -4.44 -3.01 3.88
N VAL A 62 -4.66 -3.62 2.71
CA VAL A 62 -5.38 -4.91 2.65
C VAL A 62 -4.64 -6.05 3.36
N GLY A 63 -3.31 -5.95 3.47
CA GLY A 63 -2.50 -6.85 4.28
C GLY A 63 -2.86 -6.83 5.77
N LYS A 64 -3.58 -5.81 6.27
CA LYS A 64 -4.14 -5.80 7.62
C LYS A 64 -5.18 -6.92 7.82
N CYS A 65 -5.77 -7.44 6.74
CA CYS A 65 -6.62 -8.64 6.80
C CYS A 65 -5.83 -9.94 6.93
N SER A 66 -4.51 -9.90 7.13
CA SER A 66 -3.73 -11.07 7.53
C SER A 66 -4.14 -11.55 8.91
N GLU A 67 -4.20 -12.86 9.12
CA GLU A 67 -4.66 -13.41 10.41
C GLU A 67 -3.80 -12.93 11.58
N VAL A 68 -2.48 -12.88 11.40
CA VAL A 68 -1.52 -12.36 12.40
C VAL A 68 -1.84 -10.92 12.82
N TYR A 69 -2.27 -10.07 11.89
CA TYR A 69 -2.61 -8.68 12.18
C TYR A 69 -3.96 -8.56 12.89
N GLN A 70 -4.95 -9.35 12.48
CA GLN A 70 -6.27 -9.33 13.11
C GLN A 70 -6.25 -9.93 14.53
N LYS A 71 -5.39 -10.93 14.78
CA LYS A 71 -5.09 -11.44 16.13
C LYS A 71 -4.42 -10.39 17.01
N HIS A 72 -3.49 -9.61 16.46
CA HIS A 72 -2.92 -8.46 17.17
C HIS A 72 -4.00 -7.45 17.58
N LEU A 73 -4.88 -7.06 16.66
CA LEU A 73 -5.95 -6.10 16.98
C LEU A 73 -6.97 -6.62 18.01
N SER A 74 -7.27 -7.93 17.98
CA SER A 74 -8.33 -8.52 18.81
C SER A 74 -7.84 -8.98 20.18
N ASN A 75 -6.64 -9.57 20.24
CA ASN A 75 -6.12 -10.26 21.42
C ASN A 75 -4.83 -9.63 21.95
N ASN A 76 -4.35 -8.54 21.34
CA ASN A 76 -3.07 -7.91 21.66
C ASN A 76 -1.86 -8.87 21.48
N GLU A 77 -1.97 -9.85 20.58
CA GLU A 77 -0.87 -10.77 20.24
C GLU A 77 0.27 -10.01 19.53
N PRO A 78 1.55 -10.31 19.80
CA PRO A 78 2.65 -9.58 19.19
C PRO A 78 2.78 -9.87 17.69
N LEU A 79 2.98 -8.83 16.87
CA LEU A 79 3.20 -8.94 15.42
C LEU A 79 4.52 -9.63 15.05
N ARG A 80 5.52 -9.63 15.96
CA ARG A 80 6.84 -10.27 15.79
C ARG A 80 7.55 -9.90 14.48
N GLY A 81 7.50 -8.62 14.12
CA GLY A 81 8.11 -8.08 12.91
C GLY A 81 7.25 -8.15 11.66
N PHE A 82 6.01 -8.66 11.74
CA PHE A 82 5.09 -8.70 10.59
C PHE A 82 4.84 -7.30 10.00
N ARG A 83 4.92 -7.20 8.67
CA ARG A 83 4.70 -5.96 7.90
C ARG A 83 3.58 -6.17 6.87
N HIS A 84 2.42 -5.56 7.12
CA HIS A 84 1.21 -5.76 6.32
C HIS A 84 1.34 -5.17 4.90
N GLU A 85 2.12 -4.11 4.73
CA GLU A 85 2.36 -3.46 3.46
C GLU A 85 3.03 -4.39 2.42
N LEU A 86 3.76 -5.42 2.87
CA LEU A 86 4.36 -6.41 1.96
C LEU A 86 3.29 -7.31 1.34
N VAL A 87 2.32 -7.74 2.15
CA VAL A 87 1.15 -8.49 1.68
C VAL A 87 0.28 -7.60 0.80
N SER A 88 0.06 -6.34 1.19
CA SER A 88 -0.65 -5.37 0.38
C SER A 88 0.01 -5.14 -0.99
N ALA A 89 1.34 -5.04 -1.04
CA ALA A 89 2.10 -4.84 -2.26
C ALA A 89 1.93 -6.01 -3.25
N TYR A 90 1.85 -7.25 -2.74
CA TYR A 90 1.53 -8.43 -3.56
C TYR A 90 0.17 -8.28 -4.26
N TYR A 91 -0.89 -7.92 -3.51
CA TYR A 91 -2.21 -7.71 -4.08
C TYR A 91 -2.22 -6.55 -5.06
N ALA A 92 -1.60 -5.42 -4.69
CA ALA A 92 -1.49 -4.23 -5.54
C ALA A 92 -0.82 -4.56 -6.87
N TYR A 93 0.31 -5.28 -6.87
CA TYR A 93 1.00 -5.67 -8.09
C TYR A 93 0.09 -6.49 -9.02
N ASN A 94 -0.49 -7.58 -8.52
CA ASN A 94 -1.26 -8.50 -9.35
C ASN A 94 -2.53 -7.86 -9.90
N ILE A 95 -3.23 -7.07 -9.08
CA ILE A 95 -4.47 -6.39 -9.47
C ILE A 95 -4.19 -5.26 -10.47
N LEU A 96 -3.18 -4.43 -10.22
CA LEU A 96 -2.82 -3.35 -11.15
C LEU A 96 -2.32 -3.91 -12.48
N LYS A 97 -1.53 -4.99 -12.45
CA LYS A 97 -1.07 -5.68 -13.67
C LYS A 97 -2.25 -6.18 -14.49
N ASP A 98 -3.27 -6.74 -13.85
CA ASP A 98 -4.48 -7.18 -14.53
C ASP A 98 -5.32 -6.01 -15.06
N MET A 99 -5.49 -4.95 -14.29
CA MET A 99 -6.36 -3.82 -14.64
C MET A 99 -5.78 -2.92 -15.73
N PHE A 100 -4.48 -2.65 -15.70
CA PHE A 100 -3.81 -1.74 -16.64
C PHE A 100 -3.06 -2.47 -17.75
N LYS A 101 -2.89 -3.80 -17.65
CA LYS A 101 -2.11 -4.62 -18.58
C LYS A 101 -0.69 -4.08 -18.80
N ASP A 102 -0.11 -3.47 -17.77
CA ASP A 102 1.19 -2.81 -17.80
C ASP A 102 1.98 -3.15 -16.53
N GLU A 103 3.15 -3.76 -16.70
CA GLU A 103 4.01 -4.18 -15.59
C GLU A 103 4.69 -3.00 -14.87
N THR A 104 4.93 -1.89 -15.56
CA THR A 104 5.54 -0.69 -14.97
C THR A 104 4.55 -0.02 -14.02
N ILE A 105 3.28 0.11 -14.43
CA ILE A 105 2.21 0.63 -13.55
C ILE A 105 2.08 -0.26 -12.32
N ALA A 106 2.00 -1.58 -12.52
CA ALA A 106 1.87 -2.54 -11.44
C ALA A 106 3.05 -2.49 -10.46
N PHE A 107 4.27 -2.47 -10.99
CA PHE A 107 5.50 -2.40 -10.21
C PHE A 107 5.58 -1.12 -9.37
N ILE A 108 5.29 0.04 -9.97
CA ILE A 108 5.33 1.32 -9.26
C ILE A 108 4.25 1.36 -8.19
N GLY A 109 3.02 0.96 -8.51
CA GLY A 109 1.93 0.94 -7.53
C GLY A 109 2.21 0.01 -6.35
N ALA A 110 2.75 -1.18 -6.62
CA ALA A 110 3.19 -2.11 -5.57
C ALA A 110 4.31 -1.52 -4.71
N LEU A 111 5.25 -0.78 -5.30
CA LEU A 111 6.32 -0.12 -4.54
C LEU A 111 5.78 1.04 -3.70
N VAL A 112 4.83 1.83 -4.21
CA VAL A 112 4.15 2.87 -3.41
C VAL A 112 3.46 2.23 -2.20
N VAL A 113 2.77 1.11 -2.39
CA VAL A 113 2.15 0.38 -1.28
C VAL A 113 3.20 -0.21 -0.33
N MET A 114 4.27 -0.80 -0.85
CA MET A 114 5.33 -1.39 -0.02
C MET A 114 6.02 -0.35 0.89
N MET A 115 5.98 0.92 0.49
CA MET A 115 6.75 2.01 1.09
C MET A 115 5.84 3.02 1.81
N HIS A 116 4.55 2.73 1.99
CA HIS A 116 3.59 3.73 2.47
C HIS A 116 3.76 4.15 3.94
N HIS A 117 4.50 3.36 4.73
CA HIS A 117 4.92 3.73 6.09
C HIS A 117 6.22 4.53 6.11
N GLU A 118 6.90 4.76 4.97
CA GLU A 118 8.14 5.52 4.98
C GLU A 118 7.92 7.04 5.04
N PRO A 119 8.73 7.79 5.82
CA PRO A 119 8.61 9.24 5.90
C PRO A 119 8.82 9.93 4.55
N ILE A 120 7.78 10.61 4.06
CA ILE A 120 7.80 11.37 2.78
C ILE A 120 8.91 12.43 2.72
N LEU A 121 9.30 13.01 3.87
CA LEU A 121 10.05 14.29 3.93
C LEU A 121 11.55 14.20 4.26
N MET A 122 12.17 13.03 4.39
CA MET A 122 13.55 12.96 4.89
C MET A 122 14.65 12.66 3.85
N GLY A 123 14.47 12.95 2.56
CA GLY A 123 15.52 12.60 1.57
C GLY A 123 15.90 11.11 1.61
N GLN A 124 14.97 10.28 2.09
CA GLN A 124 15.18 8.99 2.75
C GLN A 124 14.28 7.89 2.18
N ILE A 125 14.06 7.89 0.86
CA ILE A 125 14.05 6.58 0.21
C ILE A 125 15.50 6.06 0.18
N ARG A 126 16.12 5.96 1.36
CA ARG A 126 17.42 5.35 1.63
C ARG A 126 17.23 3.85 1.85
N SER A 127 16.02 3.37 2.13
CA SER A 127 15.67 1.96 2.19
C SER A 127 15.73 1.25 0.83
N LEU A 128 15.67 2.00 -0.29
CA LEU A 128 16.12 1.50 -1.59
C LEU A 128 17.65 1.30 -1.64
N ASP A 129 18.42 1.80 -0.67
CA ASP A 129 19.81 1.40 -0.46
C ASP A 129 19.83 0.05 0.26
N LYS A 130 20.14 -0.97 -0.53
CA LYS A 130 20.67 -2.33 -0.26
C LYS A 130 20.18 -3.13 0.96
N GLU A 131 20.06 -2.59 2.17
CA GLU A 131 19.89 -3.33 3.43
C GLU A 131 18.42 -3.65 3.81
N GLU A 132 17.47 -2.74 3.60
CA GLU A 132 16.07 -2.94 4.06
C GLU A 132 15.19 -3.77 3.12
N LEU A 133 15.63 -3.97 1.88
CA LEU A 133 14.94 -4.73 0.82
C LEU A 133 15.68 -6.04 0.48
N THR A 134 16.51 -6.53 1.41
CA THR A 134 17.16 -7.84 1.26
C THR A 134 16.14 -8.98 1.37
N PRO A 135 16.35 -10.11 0.66
CA PRO A 135 15.51 -11.30 0.82
C PRO A 135 15.41 -11.75 2.28
N GLU A 136 16.49 -11.63 3.04
CA GLU A 136 16.56 -11.96 4.46
C GLU A 136 15.62 -11.08 5.30
N VAL A 137 15.58 -9.78 5.03
CA VAL A 137 14.64 -8.86 5.72
C VAL A 137 13.20 -9.14 5.32
N VAL A 138 12.92 -9.46 4.05
CA VAL A 138 11.58 -9.87 3.61
C VAL A 138 11.14 -11.16 4.30
N LEU A 139 12.04 -12.14 4.40
CA LEU A 139 11.82 -13.41 5.11
C LEU A 139 11.49 -13.17 6.59
N ASP A 140 12.25 -12.32 7.28
CA ASP A 140 12.00 -12.01 8.69
C ASP A 140 10.65 -11.29 8.87
N LYS A 141 10.37 -10.28 8.03
CA LYS A 141 9.11 -9.51 8.05
C LYS A 141 7.87 -10.33 7.67
N LEU A 142 8.02 -11.45 6.97
CA LEU A 142 6.92 -12.35 6.60
C LEU A 142 6.96 -13.71 7.33
N ARG A 143 7.86 -13.89 8.30
CA ARG A 143 8.04 -15.17 9.02
C ARG A 143 6.77 -15.65 9.70
N THR A 144 5.98 -14.72 10.23
CA THR A 144 4.73 -15.00 10.95
C THR A 144 3.49 -14.88 10.07
N PHE A 145 3.64 -14.57 8.78
CA PHE A 145 2.51 -14.53 7.85
C PHE A 145 1.99 -15.94 7.60
N ASN A 146 0.74 -16.20 7.96
CA ASN A 146 0.12 -17.52 7.85
C ASN A 146 -1.17 -17.50 6.99
N GLY A 147 -1.34 -16.47 6.16
CA GLY A 147 -2.51 -16.28 5.31
C GLY A 147 -3.34 -15.05 5.66
N VAL A 148 -4.32 -14.79 4.80
CA VAL A 148 -5.34 -13.74 5.00
C VAL A 148 -6.63 -14.35 5.51
N MET A 149 -7.42 -13.55 6.22
CA MET A 149 -8.74 -13.96 6.68
C MET A 149 -9.64 -14.38 5.52
N GLU A 150 -10.51 -15.36 5.78
CA GLU A 150 -11.57 -15.74 4.86
C GLU A 150 -12.42 -14.53 4.45
N GLY A 151 -12.71 -14.43 3.15
CA GLY A 151 -13.49 -13.32 2.59
C GLY A 151 -12.68 -12.08 2.22
N THR A 152 -11.37 -12.04 2.48
CA THR A 152 -10.49 -10.93 2.04
C THR A 152 -10.56 -10.69 0.53
N GLU A 153 -10.55 -11.77 -0.27
CA GLU A 153 -10.62 -11.67 -1.73
C GLU A 153 -11.97 -11.14 -2.21
N SER A 154 -13.06 -11.64 -1.63
CA SER A 154 -14.42 -11.15 -1.88
C SER A 154 -14.55 -9.68 -1.49
N PHE A 155 -13.95 -9.27 -0.38
CA PHE A 155 -13.90 -7.88 0.05
C PHE A 155 -13.19 -7.00 -0.99
N ILE A 156 -11.97 -7.34 -1.40
CA ILE A 156 -11.21 -6.61 -2.43
C ILE A 156 -12.04 -6.48 -3.72
N LYS A 157 -12.57 -7.61 -4.20
CA LYS A 157 -13.37 -7.66 -5.43
C LYS A 157 -14.60 -6.76 -5.32
N SER A 158 -15.28 -6.77 -4.17
CA SER A 158 -16.44 -5.92 -3.92
C SER A 158 -16.08 -4.43 -3.91
N MET A 159 -14.99 -4.04 -3.23
CA MET A 159 -14.55 -2.65 -3.13
C MET A 159 -14.15 -2.09 -4.50
N ILE A 160 -13.37 -2.84 -5.28
CA ILE A 160 -12.95 -2.39 -6.61
C ILE A 160 -14.14 -2.33 -7.56
N LYS A 161 -15.05 -3.31 -7.52
CA LYS A 161 -16.27 -3.28 -8.35
C LYS A 161 -17.15 -2.08 -8.01
N GLU A 162 -17.40 -1.85 -6.72
CA GLU A 162 -18.26 -0.78 -6.24
C GLU A 162 -17.70 0.61 -6.54
N LYS A 163 -16.40 0.81 -6.31
CA LYS A 163 -15.78 2.15 -6.39
C LYS A 163 -15.16 2.48 -7.74
N LEU A 164 -14.84 1.46 -8.55
CA LEU A 164 -14.16 1.63 -9.85
C LEU A 164 -14.91 1.02 -11.03
N GLY A 165 -16.02 0.31 -10.80
CA GLY A 165 -16.83 -0.29 -11.87
C GLY A 165 -16.13 -1.45 -12.62
N VAL A 166 -15.00 -1.95 -12.10
CA VAL A 166 -14.21 -3.03 -12.72
C VAL A 166 -14.26 -4.28 -11.85
N ILE A 167 -14.26 -5.45 -12.48
CA ILE A 167 -14.14 -6.74 -11.80
C ILE A 167 -12.69 -7.21 -11.94
N PRO A 168 -11.84 -7.03 -10.91
CA PRO A 168 -10.44 -7.44 -11.00
C PRO A 168 -10.30 -8.95 -10.84
N LYS A 169 -9.26 -9.53 -11.43
CA LYS A 169 -8.77 -10.84 -10.99
C LYS A 169 -8.02 -10.67 -9.67
N VAL A 170 -8.65 -11.09 -8.57
CA VAL A 170 -8.02 -11.10 -7.24
C VAL A 170 -7.34 -12.45 -7.03
N PRO A 171 -6.03 -12.49 -6.73
CA PRO A 171 -5.32 -13.75 -6.46
C PRO A 171 -5.68 -14.32 -5.09
N SER A 172 -5.52 -15.64 -4.94
CA SER A 172 -5.61 -16.36 -3.66
C SER A 172 -4.23 -16.88 -3.27
N PRO A 173 -3.35 -16.04 -2.67
CA PRO A 173 -1.95 -16.40 -2.49
C PRO A 173 -1.71 -17.38 -1.34
N THR A 174 -0.72 -18.25 -1.54
CA THR A 174 -0.01 -18.90 -0.44
C THR A 174 1.04 -17.96 0.17
N GLN A 175 1.58 -18.29 1.35
CA GLN A 175 2.72 -17.57 1.93
C GLN A 175 3.92 -17.54 0.98
N GLU A 176 4.18 -18.63 0.27
CA GLU A 176 5.30 -18.73 -0.67
C GLU A 176 5.12 -17.77 -1.87
N ASP A 177 3.89 -17.64 -2.37
CA ASP A 177 3.58 -16.72 -3.47
C ASP A 177 3.87 -15.26 -3.08
N VAL A 178 3.40 -14.84 -1.90
CA VAL A 178 3.67 -13.49 -1.38
C VAL A 178 5.17 -13.28 -1.21
N LEU A 179 5.87 -14.23 -0.58
CA LEU A 179 7.29 -14.11 -0.32
C LEU A 179 8.10 -13.98 -1.61
N ARG A 180 7.87 -14.88 -2.56
CA ARG A 180 8.56 -14.91 -3.85
C ARG A 180 8.39 -13.58 -4.59
N GLU A 181 7.16 -13.08 -4.64
CA GLU A 181 6.84 -11.86 -5.38
C GLU A 181 7.40 -10.61 -4.68
N VAL A 182 7.30 -10.51 -3.36
CA VAL A 182 7.87 -9.38 -2.60
C VAL A 182 9.39 -9.35 -2.71
N ILE A 183 10.06 -10.51 -2.66
CA ILE A 183 11.52 -10.60 -2.91
C ILE A 183 11.83 -10.12 -4.33
N ARG A 184 11.08 -10.58 -5.33
CA ARG A 184 11.26 -10.16 -6.73
C ARG A 184 11.12 -8.64 -6.88
N LEU A 185 10.07 -8.05 -6.32
CA LEU A 185 9.84 -6.59 -6.32
C LEU A 185 10.99 -5.84 -5.64
N SER A 186 11.45 -6.33 -4.49
CA SER A 186 12.55 -5.77 -3.71
C SER A 186 13.89 -5.81 -4.46
N VAL A 187 14.18 -6.91 -5.15
CA VAL A 187 15.37 -7.05 -6.00
C VAL A 187 15.31 -6.09 -7.19
N LEU A 188 14.16 -6.01 -7.87
CA LEU A 188 13.97 -5.11 -9.01
C LEU A 188 14.11 -3.64 -8.61
N ALA A 189 13.57 -3.26 -7.45
CA ALA A 189 13.66 -1.89 -6.95
C ALA A 189 15.11 -1.48 -6.65
N ARG A 190 15.93 -2.39 -6.10
CA ARG A 190 17.34 -2.14 -5.77
C ARG A 190 18.26 -2.06 -6.99
N HIS A 191 18.02 -2.86 -8.02
CA HIS A 191 18.94 -2.99 -9.16
C HIS A 191 18.56 -2.12 -10.36
N ARG A 192 17.52 -1.27 -10.24
CA ARG A 192 17.11 -0.39 -11.32
C ARG A 192 18.14 0.75 -11.48
N PRO A 193 18.70 0.97 -12.69
CA PRO A 193 19.70 2.02 -12.91
C PRO A 193 19.14 3.43 -12.62
N ASP A 194 17.83 3.62 -12.80
CA ASP A 194 17.10 4.87 -12.59
C ASP A 194 16.53 5.01 -11.16
N SER A 195 17.25 4.53 -10.14
CA SER A 195 16.75 4.51 -8.74
C SER A 195 16.31 5.88 -8.24
N GLY A 196 17.06 6.95 -8.54
CA GLY A 196 16.69 8.32 -8.17
C GLY A 196 15.38 8.80 -8.81
N LYS A 197 15.11 8.42 -10.06
CA LYS A 197 13.85 8.73 -10.75
C LYS A 197 12.70 7.94 -10.13
N LEU A 198 12.92 6.65 -9.85
CA LEU A 198 11.94 5.80 -9.19
C LEU A 198 11.55 6.36 -7.81
N ARG A 199 12.55 6.80 -7.03
CA ARG A 199 12.35 7.48 -5.74
C ARG A 199 11.43 8.68 -5.87
N MET A 200 11.70 9.56 -6.83
CA MET A 200 10.88 10.75 -7.08
C MET A 200 9.44 10.39 -7.45
N VAL A 201 9.24 9.39 -8.31
CA VAL A 201 7.88 8.94 -8.70
C VAL A 201 7.14 8.37 -7.51
N VAL A 202 7.74 7.44 -6.77
CA VAL A 202 7.13 6.83 -5.58
C VAL A 202 6.81 7.89 -4.53
N GLY A 203 7.75 8.78 -4.22
CA GLY A 203 7.55 9.87 -3.27
C GLY A 203 6.41 10.81 -3.65
N ALA A 204 6.29 11.16 -4.94
CA ALA A 204 5.19 11.99 -5.43
C ALA A 204 3.81 11.30 -5.28
N LEU A 205 3.75 9.97 -5.44
CA LEU A 205 2.53 9.17 -5.30
C LEU A 205 2.17 8.90 -3.83
N LEU A 206 3.17 8.83 -2.94
CA LEU A 206 2.98 8.67 -1.50
C LEU A 206 2.28 9.87 -0.86
N ILE A 207 2.57 11.09 -1.32
CA ILE A 207 1.98 12.33 -0.78
C ILE A 207 0.44 12.25 -0.72
N PRO A 208 -0.29 12.05 -1.84
CA PRO A 208 -1.74 11.96 -1.78
C PRO A 208 -2.23 10.72 -1.03
N LEU A 209 -1.52 9.58 -1.08
CA LEU A 209 -1.91 8.37 -0.37
C LEU A 209 -1.91 8.58 1.16
N VAL A 210 -0.79 9.07 1.71
CA VAL A 210 -0.62 9.34 3.14
C VAL A 210 -1.55 10.47 3.61
N LEU A 211 -1.77 11.49 2.78
CA LEU A 211 -2.75 12.54 3.10
C LEU A 211 -4.16 11.94 3.27
N CYS A 212 -4.56 11.04 2.37
CA CYS A 212 -5.87 10.40 2.45
C CYS A 212 -5.94 9.45 3.66
N ASP A 213 -4.90 8.67 3.91
CA ASP A 213 -4.81 7.73 5.05
C ASP A 213 -4.96 8.48 6.38
N TYR A 214 -4.18 9.55 6.54
CA TYR A 214 -4.28 10.45 7.69
C TYR A 214 -5.70 10.99 7.91
N LYS A 215 -6.39 11.37 6.82
CA LYS A 215 -7.77 11.84 6.89
C LYS A 215 -8.74 10.71 7.24
N GLY A 216 -8.55 9.52 6.68
CA GLY A 216 -9.37 8.34 6.93
C GLY A 216 -9.24 7.80 8.36
N ALA A 217 -8.09 8.02 9.01
CA ALA A 217 -7.84 7.59 10.38
C ALA A 217 -8.31 8.59 11.47
N LYS A 218 -8.93 9.72 11.10
CA LYS A 218 -9.29 10.79 12.06
C LYS A 218 -10.35 10.39 13.09
N GLU A 219 -11.27 9.52 12.70
CA GLU A 219 -12.45 9.15 13.51
C GLU A 219 -12.27 7.83 14.29
N ARG A 220 -11.07 7.24 14.27
CA ARG A 220 -10.78 6.00 15.00
C ARG A 220 -10.76 6.22 16.52
N GLU A 221 -11.02 5.15 17.28
CA GLU A 221 -10.81 5.16 18.73
C GLU A 221 -9.31 5.28 19.06
N GLY A 222 -8.97 6.10 20.06
CA GLY A 222 -7.60 6.40 20.49
C GLY A 222 -7.12 7.80 20.10
N GLU A 223 -5.87 8.14 20.40
CA GLU A 223 -5.31 9.44 20.00
C GLU A 223 -5.25 9.56 18.47
N SER A 224 -5.86 10.63 17.94
CA SER A 224 -5.68 11.01 16.55
C SER A 224 -4.18 11.14 16.30
N PRO A 225 -3.62 10.48 15.27
CA PRO A 225 -2.20 10.62 15.01
C PRO A 225 -1.92 12.12 14.82
N LYS A 226 -1.05 12.72 15.64
CA LYS A 226 -0.48 14.00 15.25
C LYS A 226 0.46 13.65 14.11
N PHE A 227 0.38 14.37 12.98
CA PHE A 227 1.33 14.18 11.87
C PHE A 227 2.79 14.25 12.37
N ALA A 228 3.02 14.96 13.48
CA ALA A 228 4.29 15.05 14.21
C ALA A 228 4.58 13.93 15.25
N GLU A 229 3.59 13.16 15.73
CA GLU A 229 3.78 12.05 16.68
C GLU A 229 3.99 10.70 16.00
N VAL A 230 3.39 10.47 14.81
CA VAL A 230 3.74 9.32 13.96
C VAL A 230 5.24 9.34 13.65
N LEU A 231 5.81 10.52 13.42
CA LEU A 231 7.25 10.71 13.21
C LEU A 231 8.11 10.62 14.49
N ARG A 232 7.53 10.70 15.69
CA ARG A 232 8.25 10.72 16.98
C ARG A 232 8.24 9.37 17.71
N VAL A 233 7.15 8.61 17.63
CA VAL A 233 7.05 7.27 18.24
C VAL A 233 7.98 6.27 17.52
N GLU A 234 8.30 6.51 16.25
CA GLU A 234 9.13 5.62 15.42
C GLU A 234 10.65 5.90 15.52
N MET A 235 11.07 6.83 16.39
CA MET A 235 12.49 7.15 16.65
C MET A 235 13.01 6.69 18.02
N MET A 236 12.23 5.93 18.79
CA MET A 236 12.74 5.29 20.01
C MET A 236 13.23 3.88 19.67
N LYS A 237 14.55 3.70 19.78
CA LYS A 237 15.28 2.44 19.69
C LYS A 237 14.78 1.40 20.67
#